data_AF-A0A945NI33-F1
#
_entry.id   AF-A0A945NI33-F1
#
_cell.length_a   1.000
_cell.length_b   1.000
_cell.length_c   1.000
_cell.angle_alpha   90.00
_cell.angle_beta   90.00
_cell.angle_gamma   90.00
#
_symmetry.space_group_name_H-M   'P 1'
#
loop_
_entity.id
_entity.type
_entity.pdbx_description
1 polymer ?
#
loop_
_entity_poly.entity_id
_entity_poly.type
_entity_poly.pdbx_seq_one_letter_code
_entity_poly.pdbx_strand_id
1 'polypeptide(L)'
;MHLLKTVVFAGVLTATLLGVGLKPLNARDLGLTPNQVYNIWTNINKALLVFAKQQSRFATFQPQFNSLKVSKFSNKKPIDVLARVEEFSKKFHAFTGRKDFLPGEGLLTKEVVFQHRENNAVVTPSVIYLSSANLLVKFVSEIEKQIGPNDLISPFFANREFSAKEPSDVFGLVDLADRRMDLLIKGLR
;
A
#
# COMPACT_ATOMS: atom_id res chain seq x y z
N MET A 1 13.34 -42.47 65.07
CA MET A 1 12.34 -41.49 65.52
C MET A 1 12.57 -40.21 64.72
N HIS A 2 11.59 -39.80 63.90
CA HIS A 2 11.49 -38.56 63.07
C HIS A 2 12.63 -38.29 62.06
N LEU A 3 12.55 -38.54 60.74
CA LEU A 3 11.55 -38.28 59.68
C LEU A 3 11.31 -36.78 59.39
N LEU A 4 11.99 -36.25 58.37
CA LEU A 4 11.52 -35.24 57.39
C LEU A 4 12.54 -35.23 56.23
N LYS A 5 12.40 -36.07 55.19
CA LYS A 5 11.75 -35.80 53.89
C LYS A 5 12.01 -34.38 53.34
N THR A 6 13.16 -34.21 52.66
CA THR A 6 13.32 -33.11 51.70
C THR A 6 13.04 -33.64 50.31
N VAL A 7 12.01 -33.07 49.70
CA VAL A 7 11.44 -33.44 48.41
C VAL A 7 12.43 -33.10 47.29
N VAL A 8 12.72 -34.12 46.49
CA VAL A 8 13.31 -34.03 45.15
C VAL A 8 12.30 -33.36 44.23
N PHE A 9 12.62 -32.18 43.67
CA PHE A 9 12.06 -31.70 42.40
C PHE A 9 12.82 -30.44 41.96
N ALA A 10 13.78 -30.59 41.05
CA ALA A 10 14.20 -29.50 40.17
C ALA A 10 14.37 -30.11 38.79
N GLY A 11 13.26 -30.07 38.05
CA GLY A 11 13.15 -30.59 36.69
C GLY A 11 14.16 -29.94 35.76
N VAL A 12 14.85 -30.80 35.03
CA VAL A 12 15.14 -30.72 33.60
C VAL A 12 14.58 -29.46 32.94
N LEU A 13 15.45 -28.48 32.66
CA LEU A 13 15.22 -27.51 31.59
C LEU A 13 16.41 -27.54 30.62
N THR A 14 16.56 -28.69 29.97
CA THR A 14 17.45 -28.87 28.83
C THR A 14 16.88 -28.16 27.61
N ALA A 15 17.65 -27.20 27.09
CA ALA A 15 17.80 -26.89 25.67
C ALA A 15 16.52 -26.76 24.81
N THR A 16 15.92 -25.57 24.82
CA THR A 16 15.15 -25.03 23.67
C THR A 16 15.78 -23.72 23.19
N LEU A 17 17.04 -23.80 22.75
CA LEU A 17 17.77 -22.69 22.11
C LEU A 17 18.26 -23.04 20.70
N LEU A 18 17.66 -24.07 20.09
CA LEU A 18 17.92 -24.50 18.72
C LEU A 18 16.61 -24.42 17.94
N GLY A 19 16.33 -23.26 17.35
CA GLY A 19 15.10 -23.05 16.59
C GLY A 19 14.83 -21.60 16.19
N VAL A 20 15.54 -20.63 16.75
CA VAL A 20 15.58 -19.27 16.17
C VAL A 20 16.52 -19.33 14.97
N GLY A 21 16.01 -19.86 13.86
CA GLY A 21 16.62 -19.64 12.56
C GLY A 21 16.70 -18.13 12.35
N LEU A 22 17.86 -17.56 12.61
CA LEU A 22 18.21 -16.20 12.23
C LEU A 22 18.14 -16.17 10.70
N LYS A 23 16.96 -15.80 10.18
CA LYS A 23 16.80 -15.48 8.78
C LYS A 23 17.79 -14.36 8.45
N PRO A 24 18.43 -14.40 7.27
CA PRO A 24 19.37 -13.36 6.86
C PRO A 24 18.70 -11.99 7.00
N LEU A 25 19.40 -11.07 7.67
CA LEU A 25 19.04 -9.65 7.83
C LEU A 25 19.09 -8.97 6.45
N ASN A 26 18.09 -9.24 5.62
CA ASN A 26 17.88 -8.63 4.32
C ASN A 26 16.95 -7.43 4.51
N ALA A 27 17.51 -6.21 4.35
CA ALA A 27 16.86 -4.90 4.50
C ALA A 27 16.04 -4.70 5.81
N ARG A 28 16.41 -3.74 6.65
CA ARG A 28 15.60 -3.36 7.82
C ARG A 28 14.20 -2.94 7.35
N ASP A 29 13.23 -3.82 7.54
CA ASP A 29 11.81 -3.51 7.35
C ASP A 29 11.45 -2.30 8.22
N LEU A 30 10.70 -1.35 7.68
CA LEU A 30 10.41 -0.08 8.36
C LEU A 30 9.38 -0.22 9.50
N GLY A 31 8.95 -1.44 9.82
CA GLY A 31 7.92 -1.71 10.83
C GLY A 31 6.52 -1.22 10.42
N LEU A 32 6.30 -0.97 9.13
CA LEU A 32 5.01 -0.52 8.63
C LEU A 32 4.02 -1.69 8.57
N THR A 33 2.74 -1.37 8.75
CA THR A 33 1.64 -2.36 8.78
C THR A 33 0.65 -2.07 7.66
N PRO A 34 -0.31 -2.99 7.39
CA PRO A 34 -1.37 -2.72 6.42
C PRO A 34 -2.21 -1.48 6.76
N ASN A 35 -2.27 -1.05 8.03
CA ASN A 35 -2.99 0.18 8.41
C ASN A 35 -2.41 1.43 7.73
N GLN A 36 -1.08 1.56 7.69
CA GLN A 36 -0.43 2.70 7.05
C GLN A 36 -0.62 2.65 5.53
N VAL A 37 -0.54 1.46 4.93
CA VAL A 37 -0.80 1.30 3.49
C VAL A 37 -2.25 1.63 3.15
N TYR A 38 -3.19 1.18 3.99
CA TYR A 38 -4.62 1.51 3.87
C TYR A 38 -4.87 3.01 3.93
N ASN A 39 -4.17 3.74 4.82
CA ASN A 39 -4.25 5.19 4.88
C ASN A 39 -3.80 5.87 3.58
N ILE A 40 -2.67 5.44 3.00
CA ILE A 40 -2.19 5.98 1.73
C ILE A 40 -3.21 5.76 0.60
N TRP A 41 -3.77 4.55 0.50
CA TRP A 41 -4.76 4.29 -0.55
C TRP A 41 -6.11 4.98 -0.32
N THR A 42 -6.46 5.28 0.93
CA THR A 42 -7.60 6.17 1.23
C THR A 42 -7.34 7.57 0.69
N ASN A 43 -6.12 8.07 0.85
CA ASN A 43 -5.69 9.37 0.34
C ASN A 43 -5.66 9.40 -1.20
N ILE A 44 -5.10 8.38 -1.86
CA ILE A 44 -5.12 8.26 -3.34
C ILE A 44 -6.56 8.28 -3.86
N ASN A 45 -7.46 7.50 -3.23
CA ASN A 45 -8.87 7.47 -3.60
C ASN A 45 -9.57 8.82 -3.44
N LYS A 46 -9.24 9.58 -2.39
CA LYS A 46 -9.73 10.96 -2.21
C LYS A 46 -9.18 11.89 -3.28
N ALA A 47 -7.89 11.77 -3.60
CA ALA A 47 -7.24 12.56 -4.63
C ALA A 47 -7.88 12.33 -6.00
N LEU A 48 -8.16 11.07 -6.36
CA LEU A 48 -8.88 10.68 -7.58
C LEU A 48 -10.28 11.33 -7.67
N LEU A 49 -11.02 11.38 -6.57
CA LEU A 49 -12.34 12.05 -6.52
C LEU A 49 -12.25 13.55 -6.78
N VAL A 50 -11.24 14.21 -6.21
CA VAL A 50 -11.04 15.65 -6.41
C VAL A 50 -10.60 15.93 -7.85
N PHE A 51 -9.64 15.16 -8.36
CA PHE A 51 -9.20 15.26 -9.74
C PHE A 51 -10.36 15.12 -10.73
N ALA A 52 -11.19 14.07 -10.57
CA ALA A 52 -12.37 13.84 -11.40
C ALA A 52 -13.32 15.03 -11.42
N LYS A 53 -13.59 15.62 -10.24
CA LYS A 53 -14.51 16.76 -10.09
C LYS A 53 -14.02 18.01 -10.85
N GLN A 54 -12.72 18.16 -11.05
CA GLN A 54 -12.14 19.32 -11.77
C GLN A 54 -12.18 19.17 -13.29
N GLN A 55 -12.39 17.95 -13.79
CA GLN A 55 -12.47 17.71 -15.22
C GLN A 55 -13.90 17.97 -15.70
N SER A 56 -14.13 19.12 -16.34
CA SER A 56 -15.45 19.50 -16.89
C SER A 56 -16.03 18.42 -17.82
N ARG A 57 -15.17 17.78 -18.64
CA ARG A 57 -15.52 16.68 -19.54
C ARG A 57 -15.99 15.41 -18.81
N PHE A 58 -15.70 15.27 -17.52
CA PHE A 58 -16.03 14.08 -16.72
C PHE A 58 -17.39 14.16 -16.01
N ALA A 59 -18.12 15.29 -16.14
CA ALA A 59 -19.35 15.53 -15.39
C ALA A 59 -20.40 14.42 -15.54
N THR A 60 -20.54 13.83 -16.72
CA THR A 60 -21.49 12.73 -17.00
C THR A 60 -21.12 11.41 -16.32
N PHE A 61 -19.83 11.16 -16.06
CA PHE A 61 -19.33 9.97 -15.38
C PHE A 61 -19.23 10.16 -13.86
N GLN A 62 -19.33 11.40 -13.36
CA GLN A 62 -19.18 11.72 -11.94
C GLN A 62 -20.14 10.94 -11.02
N PRO A 63 -21.43 10.74 -11.34
CA PRO A 63 -22.33 9.96 -10.48
C PRO A 63 -21.87 8.50 -10.35
N GLN A 64 -21.50 7.87 -11.47
CA GLN A 64 -20.99 6.50 -11.48
C GLN A 64 -19.69 6.41 -10.67
N PHE A 65 -18.77 7.35 -10.87
CA PHE A 65 -17.49 7.41 -10.18
C PHE A 65 -17.65 7.53 -8.65
N ASN A 66 -18.57 8.39 -8.20
CA ASN A 66 -18.87 8.58 -6.78
C ASN A 66 -19.59 7.39 -6.14
N SER A 67 -20.35 6.64 -6.94
CA SER A 67 -21.10 5.46 -6.49
C SER A 67 -20.20 4.25 -6.22
N LEU A 68 -19.01 4.18 -6.82
CA LEU A 68 -18.10 3.05 -6.64
C LEU A 68 -17.72 2.87 -5.17
N LYS A 69 -17.88 1.63 -4.69
CA LYS A 69 -17.52 1.21 -3.32
C LYS A 69 -16.35 0.23 -3.35
N VAL A 70 -15.71 0.10 -2.20
CA VAL A 70 -14.66 -0.90 -1.94
C VAL A 70 -15.27 -2.30 -2.06
N SER A 71 -14.69 -3.13 -2.92
CA SER A 71 -15.05 -4.54 -3.03
C SER A 71 -14.39 -5.33 -1.89
N LYS A 72 -15.07 -6.36 -1.38
CA LYS A 72 -14.50 -7.25 -0.36
C LYS A 72 -13.69 -8.36 -1.02
N PHE A 73 -12.51 -8.62 -0.46
CA PHE A 73 -11.64 -9.72 -0.86
C PHE A 73 -11.21 -10.49 0.40
N SER A 74 -10.77 -11.73 0.22
CA SER A 74 -10.26 -12.58 1.30
C SER A 74 -8.92 -13.20 0.90
N ASN A 75 -8.16 -13.63 1.91
CA ASN A 75 -6.92 -14.40 1.77
C ASN A 75 -5.84 -13.72 0.91
N LYS A 76 -5.85 -12.39 0.78
CA LYS A 76 -4.80 -11.66 0.07
C LYS A 76 -3.54 -11.56 0.93
N LYS A 77 -2.41 -11.60 0.25
CA LYS A 77 -1.07 -11.46 0.84
C LYS A 77 -0.46 -10.12 0.40
N PRO A 78 0.58 -9.61 1.10
CA PRO A 78 1.28 -8.40 0.69
C PRO A 78 1.73 -8.39 -0.77
N ILE A 79 2.19 -9.54 -1.31
CA ILE A 79 2.59 -9.66 -2.72
C ILE A 79 1.43 -9.40 -3.69
N ASP A 80 0.21 -9.84 -3.37
CA ASP A 80 -0.97 -9.60 -4.22
C ASP A 80 -1.31 -8.12 -4.26
N VAL A 81 -1.18 -7.45 -3.10
CA VAL A 81 -1.38 -6.00 -3.00
C VAL A 81 -0.33 -5.27 -3.85
N LEU A 82 0.96 -5.63 -3.71
CA LEU A 82 2.03 -5.01 -4.49
C LEU A 82 1.79 -5.18 -6.00
N ALA A 83 1.41 -6.37 -6.46
CA ALA A 83 1.09 -6.61 -7.87
C ALA A 83 -0.03 -5.69 -8.36
N ARG A 84 -1.09 -5.51 -7.56
CA ARG A 84 -2.19 -4.58 -7.88
C ARG A 84 -1.75 -3.13 -7.89
N VAL A 85 -0.85 -2.72 -6.99
CA VAL A 85 -0.23 -1.39 -6.99
C VAL A 85 0.56 -1.15 -8.27
N GLU A 86 1.34 -2.13 -8.72
CA GLU A 86 2.10 -2.04 -9.96
C GLU A 86 1.20 -1.92 -11.21
N GLU A 87 0.11 -2.69 -11.27
CA GLU A 87 -0.90 -2.58 -12.33
C GLU A 87 -1.49 -1.17 -12.39
N PHE A 88 -1.93 -0.65 -11.24
CA PHE A 88 -2.43 0.71 -11.14
C PHE A 88 -1.36 1.73 -11.59
N SER A 89 -0.11 1.57 -11.14
CA SER A 89 0.99 2.48 -11.49
C SER A 89 1.23 2.54 -12.99
N LYS A 90 1.23 1.38 -13.67
CA LYS A 90 1.33 1.30 -15.14
C LYS A 90 0.18 2.02 -15.83
N LYS A 91 -1.04 1.85 -15.30
CA LYS A 91 -2.24 2.51 -15.83
C LYS A 91 -2.16 4.03 -15.65
N PHE A 92 -1.77 4.50 -14.47
CA PHE A 92 -1.60 5.93 -14.21
C PHE A 92 -0.48 6.56 -15.05
N HIS A 93 0.62 5.83 -15.25
CA HIS A 93 1.68 6.24 -16.18
C HIS A 93 1.16 6.42 -17.60
N ALA A 94 0.43 5.42 -18.13
CA ALA A 94 -0.15 5.50 -19.46
C ALA A 94 -1.15 6.66 -19.59
N PHE A 95 -1.89 6.96 -18.52
CA PHE A 95 -2.82 8.09 -18.47
C PHE A 95 -2.12 9.46 -18.47
N THR A 96 -1.03 9.62 -17.71
CA THR A 96 -0.32 10.90 -17.57
C THR A 96 0.75 11.13 -18.64
N GLY A 97 1.18 10.09 -19.36
CA GLY A 97 2.26 10.16 -20.35
C GLY A 97 3.65 10.43 -19.76
N ARG A 98 3.78 10.45 -18.43
CA ARG A 98 5.04 10.78 -17.75
C ARG A 98 5.96 9.56 -17.69
N LYS A 99 7.20 9.66 -18.18
CA LYS A 99 8.10 8.51 -18.31
C LYS A 99 8.75 8.02 -16.99
N ASP A 100 8.79 8.87 -15.96
CA ASP A 100 9.41 8.61 -14.65
C ASP A 100 8.59 7.69 -13.71
N PHE A 101 7.60 6.95 -14.22
CA PHE A 101 6.64 6.16 -13.41
C PHE A 101 6.77 4.65 -13.54
N LEU A 102 7.79 4.17 -14.27
CA LEU A 102 7.99 2.74 -14.37
C LEU A 102 8.43 2.19 -13.01
N PRO A 103 7.97 0.98 -12.63
CA PRO A 103 8.46 0.29 -11.44
C PRO A 103 10.00 0.32 -11.43
N GLY A 104 10.55 0.99 -10.42
CA GLY A 104 11.98 1.10 -10.17
C GLY A 104 12.68 2.39 -10.62
N GLU A 105 11.94 3.41 -11.04
CA GLU A 105 12.42 4.80 -11.09
C GLU A 105 11.69 5.63 -10.00
N GLY A 106 12.40 5.91 -8.89
CA GLY A 106 11.87 6.60 -7.71
C GLY A 106 12.54 6.14 -6.40
N LEU A 107 11.92 6.44 -5.24
CA LEU A 107 12.41 6.06 -3.89
C LEU A 107 12.61 4.55 -3.69
N LEU A 108 12.05 3.72 -4.57
CA LEU A 108 12.39 2.32 -4.71
C LEU A 108 13.04 2.15 -6.07
N THR A 109 14.34 1.88 -6.10
CA THR A 109 15.03 1.51 -7.34
C THR A 109 14.49 0.16 -7.83
N LYS A 110 14.68 -0.14 -9.13
CA LYS A 110 14.39 -1.48 -9.67
C LYS A 110 15.01 -2.53 -8.77
N GLU A 111 16.23 -2.32 -8.30
CA GLU A 111 16.92 -3.24 -7.40
C GLU A 111 16.12 -3.59 -6.15
N VAL A 112 15.45 -2.65 -5.47
CA VAL A 112 14.70 -3.01 -4.24
C VAL A 112 13.49 -3.90 -4.57
N VAL A 113 12.76 -3.60 -5.64
CA VAL A 113 11.58 -4.40 -6.04
C VAL A 113 11.98 -5.73 -6.70
N PHE A 114 13.04 -5.72 -7.52
CA PHE A 114 13.58 -6.92 -8.19
C PHE A 114 14.30 -7.84 -7.20
N GLN A 115 15.09 -7.33 -6.25
CA GLN A 115 15.71 -8.16 -5.21
C GLN A 115 14.66 -8.86 -4.35
N HIS A 116 13.49 -8.23 -4.11
CA HIS A 116 12.41 -8.92 -3.40
C HIS A 116 11.79 -10.05 -4.24
N ARG A 117 11.66 -9.88 -5.55
CA ARG A 117 11.15 -10.94 -6.45
C ARG A 117 12.14 -12.07 -6.69
N GLU A 118 13.40 -11.76 -6.94
CA GLU A 118 14.42 -12.74 -7.34
C GLU A 118 15.01 -13.51 -6.14
N ASN A 119 15.17 -12.85 -4.99
CA ASN A 119 15.74 -13.51 -3.80
C ASN A 119 14.70 -14.19 -2.91
N ASN A 120 13.47 -14.38 -3.41
CA ASN A 120 12.35 -14.90 -2.60
C ASN A 120 12.11 -14.03 -1.34
N ALA A 121 12.49 -12.75 -1.37
CA ALA A 121 12.42 -11.90 -0.21
C ALA A 121 10.95 -11.57 0.07
N VAL A 122 10.55 -11.72 1.33
CA VAL A 122 9.17 -11.56 1.77
C VAL A 122 8.75 -10.11 1.51
N VAL A 123 7.78 -9.89 0.61
CA VAL A 123 7.17 -8.57 0.43
C VAL A 123 6.50 -8.17 1.74
N THR A 124 6.96 -7.06 2.32
CA THR A 124 6.42 -6.50 3.56
C THR A 124 5.50 -5.31 3.25
N PRO A 125 4.64 -4.88 4.20
CA PRO A 125 3.85 -3.67 4.03
C PRO A 125 4.70 -2.41 3.79
N SER A 126 5.97 -2.38 4.24
CA SER A 126 6.87 -1.24 4.01
C SER A 126 7.18 -1.02 2.53
N VAL A 127 7.42 -2.10 1.79
CA VAL A 127 7.63 -2.02 0.33
C VAL A 127 6.41 -1.41 -0.35
N ILE A 128 5.22 -1.91 0.01
CA ILE A 128 3.96 -1.44 -0.56
C ILE A 128 3.70 0.02 -0.19
N TYR A 129 3.95 0.40 1.06
CA TYR A 129 3.81 1.76 1.54
C TYR A 129 4.67 2.73 0.74
N LEU A 130 5.96 2.43 0.56
CA LEU A 130 6.88 3.28 -0.19
C LEU A 130 6.45 3.43 -1.66
N SER A 131 6.06 2.33 -2.33
CA SER A 131 5.49 2.39 -3.68
C SER A 131 4.25 3.27 -3.75
N SER A 132 3.33 3.10 -2.79
CA SER A 132 2.05 3.80 -2.76
C SER A 132 2.23 5.28 -2.40
N ALA A 133 3.15 5.62 -1.49
CA ALA A 133 3.43 6.99 -1.08
C ALA A 133 4.05 7.79 -2.22
N ASN A 134 4.99 7.19 -2.97
CA ASN A 134 5.56 7.79 -4.18
C ASN A 134 4.45 8.07 -5.21
N LEU A 135 3.55 7.11 -5.41
CA LEU A 135 2.40 7.28 -6.31
C LEU A 135 1.46 8.41 -5.86
N LEU A 136 1.17 8.52 -4.56
CA LEU A 136 0.34 9.60 -4.00
C LEU A 136 0.97 10.97 -4.26
N VAL A 137 2.26 11.16 -3.95
CA VAL A 137 2.97 12.43 -4.19
C VAL A 137 2.85 12.84 -5.66
N LYS A 138 3.06 11.88 -6.57
CA LYS A 138 2.98 12.14 -8.00
C LYS A 138 1.55 12.44 -8.47
N PHE A 139 0.55 11.74 -7.92
CA PHE A 139 -0.85 12.02 -8.22
C PHE A 139 -1.26 13.43 -7.77
N VAL A 140 -0.87 13.82 -6.55
CA VAL A 140 -1.13 15.16 -6.03
C VAL A 140 -0.46 16.23 -6.89
N SER A 141 0.76 15.99 -7.36
CA SER A 141 1.44 16.89 -8.31
C SER A 141 0.67 17.06 -9.63
N GLU A 142 -0.08 16.06 -10.11
CA GLU A 142 -0.97 16.25 -11.27
C GLU A 142 -2.22 17.06 -10.93
N ILE A 143 -2.79 16.88 -9.73
CA ILE A 143 -3.91 17.69 -9.28
C ILE A 143 -3.48 19.15 -9.14
N GLU A 144 -2.32 19.42 -8.56
CA GLU A 144 -1.76 20.77 -8.35
C GLU A 144 -1.64 21.57 -9.65
N LYS A 145 -1.40 20.91 -10.79
CA LYS A 145 -1.41 21.60 -12.09
C LYS A 145 -2.79 22.10 -12.52
N GLN A 146 -3.86 21.62 -11.88
CA GLN A 146 -5.26 21.86 -12.24
C GLN A 146 -5.99 22.71 -11.18
N ILE A 147 -5.55 22.64 -9.93
CA ILE A 147 -6.06 23.45 -8.81
C ILE A 147 -5.12 24.61 -8.61
N GLY A 148 -5.62 25.84 -8.63
CA GLY A 148 -4.77 27.02 -8.65
C GLY A 148 -3.85 27.12 -7.41
N PRO A 149 -2.91 28.07 -7.40
CA PRO A 149 -1.89 28.21 -6.34
C PRO A 149 -2.45 28.44 -4.92
N ASN A 150 -3.75 28.70 -4.77
CA ASN A 150 -4.41 28.93 -3.50
C ASN A 150 -5.09 27.67 -2.92
N ASP A 151 -5.13 26.57 -3.67
CA ASP A 151 -5.74 25.33 -3.22
C ASP A 151 -4.75 24.50 -2.40
N LEU A 152 -5.17 24.08 -1.20
CA LEU A 152 -4.33 23.30 -0.31
C LEU A 152 -4.21 21.83 -0.77
N ILE A 153 -2.97 21.36 -0.97
CA ILE A 153 -2.68 19.94 -1.26
C ILE A 153 -2.53 19.08 0.00
N SER A 154 -2.30 19.69 1.16
CA SER A 154 -2.13 19.01 2.45
C SER A 154 -3.29 18.06 2.83
N PRO A 155 -4.56 18.29 2.46
CA PRO A 155 -5.65 17.36 2.75
C PRO A 155 -5.56 15.99 2.04
N PHE A 156 -4.65 15.84 1.07
CA PHE A 156 -4.33 14.57 0.43
C PHE A 156 -3.26 13.76 1.19
N PHE A 157 -2.55 14.37 2.15
CA PHE A 157 -1.53 13.69 2.97
C PHE A 157 -1.98 13.48 4.41
N ALA A 158 -3.29 13.54 4.67
CA ALA A 158 -3.85 13.34 5.99
C ALA A 158 -3.41 11.98 6.57
N ASN A 159 -2.84 12.01 7.77
CA ASN A 159 -2.55 10.81 8.53
C ASN A 159 -3.79 10.43 9.35
N ARG A 160 -4.44 9.32 9.01
CA ARG A 160 -5.58 8.81 9.76
C ARG A 160 -5.19 7.50 10.43
N GLU A 161 -5.61 7.35 11.67
CA GLU A 161 -5.46 6.10 12.37
C GLU A 161 -6.48 5.09 11.88
N PHE A 162 -5.98 3.95 11.43
CA PHE A 162 -6.77 2.76 11.15
C PHE A 162 -6.22 1.63 12.02
N SER A 163 -7.10 0.75 12.46
CA SER A 163 -6.75 -0.44 13.22
C SER A 163 -7.24 -1.69 12.51
N ALA A 164 -6.58 -2.81 12.82
CA ALA A 164 -6.93 -4.14 12.37
C ALA A 164 -7.14 -4.28 10.84
N LYS A 165 -6.38 -3.53 10.04
CA LYS A 165 -6.39 -3.72 8.58
C LYS A 165 -5.53 -4.91 8.19
N GLU A 166 -6.03 -5.64 7.21
CA GLU A 166 -5.35 -6.75 6.58
C GLU A 166 -4.95 -6.42 5.13
N PRO A 167 -4.04 -7.19 4.51
CA PRO A 167 -3.73 -7.00 3.09
C PRO A 167 -4.96 -7.07 2.18
N SER A 168 -5.99 -7.85 2.54
CA SER A 168 -7.25 -7.92 1.79
C SER A 168 -8.01 -6.59 1.77
N ASP A 169 -8.01 -5.84 2.87
CA ASP A 169 -8.62 -4.52 2.94
C ASP A 169 -7.88 -3.51 2.06
N VAL A 170 -6.53 -3.55 2.13
CA VAL A 170 -5.67 -2.71 1.30
C VAL A 170 -5.92 -3.02 -0.17
N PHE A 171 -5.93 -4.31 -0.54
CA PHE A 171 -6.23 -4.76 -1.90
C PHE A 171 -7.55 -4.18 -2.41
N GLY A 172 -8.60 -4.17 -1.57
CA GLY A 172 -9.89 -3.57 -1.90
C GLY A 172 -9.82 -2.07 -2.21
N LEU A 173 -8.97 -1.31 -1.50
CA LEU A 173 -8.77 0.11 -1.80
C LEU A 173 -7.95 0.34 -3.08
N VAL A 174 -6.94 -0.50 -3.34
CA VAL A 174 -6.18 -0.44 -4.60
C VAL A 174 -7.11 -0.74 -5.78
N ASP A 175 -7.95 -1.78 -5.64
CA ASP A 175 -8.96 -2.13 -6.64
C ASP A 175 -9.97 -1.00 -6.89
N LEU A 176 -10.46 -0.35 -5.84
CA LEU A 176 -11.35 0.80 -5.99
C LEU A 176 -10.67 1.93 -6.78
N ALA A 177 -9.42 2.24 -6.46
CA ALA A 177 -8.66 3.27 -7.16
C ALA A 177 -8.48 2.89 -8.64
N ASP A 178 -8.19 1.63 -8.93
CA ASP A 178 -8.02 1.11 -10.29
C ASP A 178 -9.30 1.23 -11.13
N ARG A 179 -10.45 0.80 -10.58
CA ARG A 179 -11.76 0.97 -11.24
C ARG A 179 -12.13 2.44 -11.45
N ARG A 180 -11.75 3.31 -10.50
CA ARG A 180 -11.89 4.76 -10.66
C ARG A 180 -11.03 5.27 -11.81
N MET A 181 -9.77 4.84 -11.89
CA MET A 181 -8.88 5.20 -12.98
C MET A 181 -9.43 4.77 -14.35
N ASP A 182 -10.02 3.57 -14.44
CA ASP A 182 -10.66 3.11 -15.68
C ASP A 182 -11.81 4.01 -16.11
N LEU A 183 -12.66 4.43 -15.17
CA LEU A 183 -13.71 5.40 -15.47
C LEU A 183 -13.14 6.73 -15.92
N LEU A 184 -12.13 7.27 -15.21
CA LEU A 184 -11.45 8.52 -15.60
C LEU A 184 -10.90 8.46 -17.02
N ILE A 185 -10.17 7.40 -17.36
CA ILE A 185 -9.63 7.20 -18.71
C ILE A 185 -10.76 7.15 -19.74
N LYS A 186 -11.85 6.43 -19.43
CA LYS A 186 -13.01 6.33 -20.32
C LYS A 186 -13.72 7.67 -20.52
N GLY A 187 -13.84 8.49 -19.48
CA GLY A 187 -14.59 9.74 -19.53
C GLY A 187 -13.79 10.95 -20.04
N LEU A 188 -12.46 10.86 -20.07
CA LEU A 188 -11.58 11.95 -20.54
C LEU A 188 -11.04 11.76 -21.96
N ARG A 189 -11.15 10.55 -22.51
CA ARG A 189 -10.93 10.30 -23.94
C ARG A 189 -12.15 10.77 -24.70
#